data_AF-A0A8T4QN17-F1
#
_entry.id   AF-A0A8T4QN17-F1
#
_cell.length_a   1.000
_cell.length_b   1.000
_cell.length_c   1.000
_cell.angle_alpha   90.00
_cell.angle_beta   90.00
_cell.angle_gamma   90.00
#
_symmetry.space_group_name_H-M   'P 1'
#
loop_
_entity.id
_entity.type
_entity.pdbx_description
1 polymer ?
#
loop_
_entity_poly.entity_id
_entity_poly.type
_entity_poly.pdbx_seq_one_letter_code
_entity_poly.pdbx_strand_id
1 'polypeptide(L)' 'METHFTLVFDDVMIKQLKKAAKNQHIKEILTKMLDKLELSGPDAGELLDPQLSLYEVKIKHPPIRLYFKHNKATNEI' A
#
# COMPACT_ATOMS: atom_id res chain seq x y z
N MET A 1 -22.06 -2.49 4.46
CA MET A 1 -21.18 -3.37 3.68
C MET A 1 -19.78 -2.85 3.94
N GLU A 2 -18.91 -3.63 4.57
CA GLU A 2 -17.51 -3.22 4.76
C GLU A 2 -16.84 -3.22 3.38
N THR A 3 -16.64 -2.03 2.83
CA THR A 3 -16.06 -1.87 1.50
C THR A 3 -14.54 -2.01 1.63
N HIS A 4 -14.03 -3.24 1.50
CA HIS A 4 -12.59 -3.47 1.44
C HIS A 4 -12.06 -3.12 0.04
N PHE A 5 -10.88 -2.52 -0.01
CA PHE A 5 -10.12 -2.30 -1.24
C PHE A 5 -9.31 -3.55 -1.57
N THR A 6 -9.29 -3.95 -2.84
CA THR A 6 -8.51 -5.13 -3.25
C THR A 6 -7.07 -4.73 -3.51
N LEU A 7 -6.11 -5.29 -2.76
CA LEU A 7 -4.69 -5.06 -3.01
C LEU A 7 -4.20 -5.90 -4.19
N VAL A 8 -3.69 -5.25 -5.24
CA VAL A 8 -3.15 -5.90 -6.43
C VAL A 8 -1.68 -5.54 -6.57
N PHE A 9 -0.84 -6.57 -6.67
CA PHE A 9 0.61 -6.39 -6.79
C PHE A 9 1.10 -6.92 -8.14
N ASP A 10 1.93 -6.14 -8.80
CA ASP A 10 2.71 -6.64 -9.92
C ASP A 10 3.88 -7.54 -9.45
N ASP A 11 4.52 -8.22 -10.40
CA ASP A 11 5.65 -9.10 -10.11
C ASP A 11 6.84 -8.38 -9.46
N VAL A 12 7.03 -7.09 -9.76
CA VAL A 12 8.12 -6.28 -9.22
C VAL A 12 7.87 -6.04 -7.74
N MET A 13 6.66 -5.62 -7.37
CA MET A 13 6.21 -5.40 -5.99
C MET A 13 6.23 -6.70 -5.19
N ILE A 14 5.76 -7.81 -5.75
CA ILE A 14 5.84 -9.12 -5.08
C ILE A 14 7.29 -9.48 -4.74
N LYS A 15 8.24 -9.26 -5.67
CA LYS A 15 9.67 -9.51 -5.43
C LYS A 15 10.24 -8.59 -4.34
N GLN A 16 9.86 -7.32 -4.34
CA GLN A 16 10.30 -6.36 -3.33
C GLN A 16 9.76 -6.71 -1.94
N LEU A 17 8.47 -7.03 -1.83
CA LEU A 17 7.83 -7.45 -0.58
C LEU A 17 8.46 -8.73 -0.04
N LYS A 18 8.70 -9.74 -0.89
CA LYS A 18 9.39 -10.98 -0.50
C LYS A 18 10.81 -10.71 0.01
N LYS A 19 11.53 -9.76 -0.60
CA LYS A 19 12.87 -9.36 -0.15
C LYS A 19 12.81 -8.64 1.20
N ALA A 20 11.88 -7.71 1.38
CA ALA A 20 11.70 -6.94 2.61
C ALA A 20 11.23 -7.83 3.77
N ALA A 21 10.36 -8.80 3.50
CA ALA A 21 9.81 -9.75 4.47
C ALA A 21 10.85 -10.72 5.06
N LYS A 22 12.07 -10.78 4.51
CA LYS A 22 13.20 -11.50 5.13
C LYS A 22 13.58 -10.91 6.50
N ASN A 23 13.27 -9.64 6.74
CA ASN A 23 13.38 -9.02 8.05
C ASN A 23 12.00 -9.04 8.73
N GLN A 24 11.89 -9.75 9.84
CA GLN A 24 10.62 -9.94 10.56
C GLN A 24 10.01 -8.61 11.04
N HIS A 25 10.83 -7.68 11.52
CA HIS A 25 10.35 -6.37 11.96
C HIS A 25 9.76 -5.56 10.79
N ILE A 26 10.45 -5.56 9.65
CA ILE A 26 9.95 -4.90 8.43
C ILE A 26 8.68 -5.58 7.91
N LYS A 27 8.61 -6.91 7.97
CA LYS A 27 7.41 -7.67 7.59
C LYS A 27 6.19 -7.23 8.39
N GLU A 28 6.31 -7.15 9.71
CA GLU A 28 5.21 -6.74 10.59
C GLU A 28 4.74 -5.31 10.31
N ILE A 29 5.67 -4.40 10.02
CA ILE A 29 5.35 -3.02 9.63
C ILE A 29 4.59 -3.01 8.31
N LEU A 30 5.10 -3.72 7.29
CA LEU A 30 4.48 -3.78 5.98
C LEU A 30 3.08 -4.40 6.05
N THR A 31 2.88 -5.48 6.81
CA THR A 31 1.57 -6.08 7.02
C THR A 31 0.57 -5.04 7.56
N LYS A 32 0.93 -4.33 8.64
CA LYS A 32 0.04 -3.28 9.20
C LYS A 32 -0.26 -2.15 8.20
N MET A 33 0.71 -1.78 7.37
CA MET A 33 0.51 -0.77 6.33
C MET A 33 -0.46 -1.26 5.25
N LEU A 34 -0.31 -2.50 4.82
CA LEU A 34 -1.18 -3.13 3.81
C LEU A 34 -2.59 -3.36 4.35
N ASP A 35 -2.74 -3.83 5.59
CA ASP A 35 -4.05 -3.97 6.25
C ASP A 35 -4.78 -2.63 6.31
N LYS A 36 -4.05 -1.54 6.62
CA LYS A 36 -4.62 -0.19 6.60
C LYS A 36 -5.06 0.24 5.19
N LEU A 37 -4.30 -0.11 4.16
CA LEU A 37 -4.64 0.19 2.77
C LEU A 37 -5.89 -0.59 2.32
N GLU A 38 -6.02 -1.85 2.69
CA GLU A 38 -7.20 -2.66 2.40
C GLU A 38 -8.47 -2.07 3.07
N LEU A 39 -8.33 -1.48 4.26
CA LEU A 39 -9.45 -0.89 4.99
C LEU A 39 -9.82 0.54 4.55
N SER A 40 -8.83 1.41 4.36
CA SER A 40 -9.05 2.86 4.17
C SER A 40 -8.69 3.35 2.77
N GLY A 41 -8.02 2.53 1.98
CA GLY A 41 -7.64 2.85 0.61
C GLY A 41 -6.98 4.21 0.42
N PRO A 42 -7.52 5.09 -0.46
CA PRO A 42 -7.02 6.46 -0.65
C PRO A 42 -6.84 7.25 0.64
N ASP A 43 -7.73 7.06 1.62
CA ASP A 43 -7.71 7.78 2.90
C ASP A 43 -6.56 7.31 3.81
N ALA A 44 -5.91 6.18 3.49
CA ALA A 44 -4.76 5.69 4.23
C ALA A 44 -3.48 6.51 3.98
N GLY A 45 -3.43 7.26 2.87
CA GLY A 45 -2.23 7.92 2.37
C GLY A 45 -2.42 9.37 1.93
N GLU A 46 -1.31 10.01 1.57
CA GLU A 46 -1.27 11.36 1.02
C GLU A 46 -1.39 11.32 -0.50
N LEU A 47 -2.28 12.13 -1.09
CA LEU A 47 -2.41 12.25 -2.53
C LEU A 47 -1.17 12.92 -3.13
N LEU A 48 -0.48 12.24 -4.05
CA LEU A 48 0.68 12.77 -4.77
C LEU A 48 0.29 13.32 -6.13
N ASP A 49 -0.58 12.62 -6.86
CA ASP A 49 -1.02 13.03 -8.19
C ASP A 49 -2.53 12.77 -8.38
N PRO A 50 -3.36 13.82 -8.47
CA PRO A 50 -4.81 13.67 -8.65
C PRO A 50 -5.20 13.09 -10.01
N GLN A 51 -4.42 13.32 -11.08
CA GLN A 51 -4.73 12.83 -12.42
C GLN A 51 -4.49 11.32 -12.51
N LEU A 52 -3.40 10.86 -11.89
CA LEU A 52 -3.06 9.45 -11.85
C LEU A 52 -3.75 8.69 -10.70
N SER A 53 -4.40 9.41 -9.78
CA SER A 53 -4.89 8.86 -8.51
C SER A 53 -3.79 8.10 -7.77
N LEU A 54 -2.61 8.73 -7.69
CA LEU A 54 -1.40 8.18 -7.06
C LEU A 54 -1.24 8.74 -5.65
N TYR A 55 -0.96 7.84 -4.71
CA TYR A 55 -0.90 8.15 -3.28
C TYR A 55 0.38 7.58 -2.65
N GLU A 56 0.78 8.15 -1.50
CA GLU A 56 1.92 7.69 -0.69
C GLU A 56 1.49 7.39 0.75
N VAL A 57 1.89 6.23 1.27
CA VAL A 57 1.94 5.97 2.72
C VAL A 57 3.38 5.87 3.15
N LYS A 58 3.76 6.60 4.19
CA LYS A 58 5.15 6.60 4.71
C LYS A 58 5.23 6.41 6.21
N ILE A 59 6.29 5.72 6.62
CA ILE A 59 6.75 5.61 8.01
C ILE A 59 8.19 6.13 8.05
N LYS A 60 8.53 6.90 9.09
CA LYS A 60 9.85 7.54 9.22
C LYS A 60 10.92 6.60 9.79
N HIS A 61 10.52 5.68 10.68
CA HIS A 61 11.44 4.80 11.40
C HIS A 61 10.85 3.37 11.51
N PRO A 62 11.43 2.37 10.82
CA PRO A 62 12.38 2.53 9.71
C PRO A 62 11.75 3.31 8.55
N PRO A 63 12.56 4.00 7.72
CA PRO A 63 12.04 4.75 6.59
C PRO A 63 11.47 3.79 5.54
N ILE A 64 10.14 3.72 5.43
CA ILE A 64 9.42 2.90 4.46
C ILE A 64 8.40 3.81 3.76
N ARG A 65 8.33 3.71 2.43
CA ARG A 65 7.34 4.41 1.61
C ARG A 65 6.68 3.39 0.69
N LEU A 66 5.36 3.41 0.65
CA LEU A 66 4.55 2.65 -0.29
C LEU A 66 3.84 3.64 -1.20
N TYR A 67 3.95 3.39 -2.50
CA TYR A 67 3.22 4.11 -3.53
C TYR A 67 2.12 3.20 -4.05
N PHE A 68 0.93 3.74 -4.20
CA PHE A 68 -0.21 2.98 -4.71
C PHE A 68 -1.11 3.84 -5.57
N LYS A 69 -1.85 3.19 -6.46
CA LYS A 69 -2.81 3.84 -7.36
C LYS A 69 -4.19 3.33 -7.03
N HIS A 70 -5.16 4.23 -6.86
CA HIS A 70 -6.55 3.81 -6.73
C HIS A 70 -7.22 3.68 -8.09
N ASN A 71 -7.64 2.46 -8.45
CA ASN A 71 -8.53 2.24 -9.58
C ASN A 71 -9.99 2.40 -9.15
N LYS A 72 -10.55 3.59 -9.38
CA LYS A 72 -11.94 3.93 -8.98
C LYS A 72 -13.01 3.04 -9.60
N ALA A 73 -12.72 2.38 -10.73
CA ALA A 73 -13.70 1.51 -11.40
C ALA A 73 -13.81 0.13 -10.74
N THR A 74 -12.70 -0.41 -10.23
CA THR A 74 -12.61 -1.77 -9.66
C THR A 74 -12.44 -1.77 -8.14
N ASN A 75 -12.19 -0.60 -7.56
CA ASN A 75 -11.82 -0.42 -6.15
C ASN A 75 -10.53 -1.17 -5.74
N GLU A 76 -9.63 -1.34 -6.72
CA GLU A 76 -8.31 -1.93 -6.53
C GLU A 76 -7.28 -0.87 -6.16
N ILE A 77 -6.27 -1.30 -5.40
CA ILE A 77 -5.13 -0.53 -4.91
C ILE A 77 -3.83 -1.24 -5.27
#